data_AF-A0A350WP74-F1
#
_entry.id   AF-A0A350WP74-F1
#
_cell.length_a   1.000
_cell.length_b   1.000
_cell.length_c   1.000
_cell.angle_alpha   90.00
_cell.angle_beta   90.00
_cell.angle_gamma   90.00
#
_symmetry.space_group_name_H-M   'P 1'
#
loop_
_entity.id
_entity.type
_entity.pdbx_description
1 polymer ?
#
loop_
_entity_poly.entity_id
_entity_poly.type
_entity_poly.pdbx_seq_one_letter_code
_entity_poly.pdbx_strand_id
1 'polypeptide(L)'
;MEALTSLRDFWLGGKPILAVNAAAPLLGCFYSAHEPTPNESEDAEIAVQKSFLLGKTNIQPGLGLLDITLEPQILADNRFGRWFSLAYNHPQLPSVGLNHNTAIEVTSQGATALGDNSIFVLDLSRAKLEIGSNNGFVIANGLLDIFAPGDLVQPKPADMKAIFTPQATPRLPTAEAIFE
;
A
#
# COMPACT_ATOMS: atom_id res chain seq x y z
N MET A 1 1.56 18.05 -20.67
CA MET A 1 0.35 17.29 -21.03
C MET A 1 0.59 16.40 -22.24
N GLU A 2 1.13 16.92 -23.35
CA GLU A 2 1.37 16.14 -24.59
C GLU A 2 2.20 14.85 -24.41
N ALA A 3 3.33 14.91 -23.69
CA ALA A 3 4.17 13.72 -23.43
C ALA A 3 3.46 12.61 -22.62
N LEU A 4 2.52 12.99 -21.76
CA LEU A 4 1.74 12.08 -20.92
C LEU A 4 0.65 11.39 -21.75
N THR A 5 0.02 12.13 -22.65
CA THR A 5 -0.88 11.60 -23.68
C THR A 5 -0.14 10.58 -24.57
N SER A 6 1.08 10.90 -25.03
CA SER A 6 1.87 9.96 -25.86
C SER A 6 2.22 8.66 -25.15
N LEU A 7 2.53 8.70 -23.85
CA LEU A 7 2.84 7.48 -23.08
C LEU A 7 1.59 6.61 -22.88
N ARG A 8 0.44 7.24 -22.60
CA ARG A 8 -0.84 6.54 -22.50
C ARG A 8 -1.22 5.90 -23.83
N ASP A 9 -1.12 6.63 -24.92
CA ASP A 9 -1.43 6.14 -26.27
C ASP A 9 -0.48 5.01 -26.69
N PHE A 10 0.80 5.09 -26.32
CA PHE A 10 1.78 4.02 -26.55
C PHE A 10 1.35 2.72 -25.87
N TRP A 11 0.94 2.79 -24.60
CA TRP A 11 0.49 1.63 -23.84
C TRP A 11 -0.84 1.07 -24.37
N LEU A 12 -1.83 1.94 -24.57
CA LEU A 12 -3.15 1.55 -25.10
C LEU A 12 -3.07 1.05 -26.56
N GLY A 13 -2.04 1.45 -27.31
CA GLY A 13 -1.69 0.90 -28.62
C GLY A 13 -1.09 -0.51 -28.59
N GLY A 14 -1.03 -1.16 -27.42
CA GLY A 14 -0.60 -2.55 -27.25
C GLY A 14 0.90 -2.71 -27.01
N LYS A 15 1.64 -1.63 -26.75
CA LYS A 15 3.08 -1.71 -26.46
C LYS A 15 3.30 -1.74 -24.94
N PRO A 16 4.15 -2.64 -24.42
CA PRO A 16 4.35 -2.77 -22.99
C PRO A 16 5.10 -1.56 -22.41
N ILE A 17 4.74 -1.17 -21.20
CA ILE A 17 5.49 -0.25 -20.35
C ILE A 17 6.03 -1.05 -19.17
N LEU A 18 7.33 -0.94 -18.90
CA LEU A 18 7.95 -1.42 -17.68
C LEU A 18 8.43 -0.23 -16.87
N ALA A 19 7.96 -0.13 -15.62
CA ALA A 19 8.41 0.87 -14.67
C ALA A 19 8.94 0.17 -13.42
N VAL A 20 10.13 0.56 -12.98
CA VAL A 20 10.83 -0.06 -11.85
C VAL A 20 11.24 1.00 -10.82
N ASN A 21 11.23 0.63 -9.54
CA ASN A 21 11.61 1.50 -8.42
C ASN A 21 10.98 2.89 -8.54
N ALA A 22 11.80 3.96 -8.61
CA ALA A 22 11.31 5.34 -8.63
C ALA A 22 10.35 5.66 -9.80
N ALA A 23 10.40 4.91 -10.90
CA ALA A 23 9.48 5.10 -12.02
C ALA A 23 8.10 4.47 -11.77
N ALA A 24 7.99 3.43 -10.96
CA ALA A 24 6.75 2.69 -10.75
C ALA A 24 5.65 3.55 -10.09
N PRO A 25 5.91 4.30 -9.00
CA PRO A 25 4.92 5.20 -8.41
C PRO A 25 4.35 6.24 -9.37
N LEU A 26 5.14 6.66 -10.36
CA LEU A 26 4.71 7.67 -11.34
C LEU A 26 3.56 7.16 -12.21
N LEU A 27 3.35 5.85 -12.35
CA LEU A 27 2.22 5.32 -13.11
C LEU A 27 0.86 5.57 -12.42
N GLY A 28 0.84 5.70 -11.08
CA GLY A 28 -0.37 5.99 -10.31
C GLY A 28 -0.81 7.45 -10.38
N CYS A 29 -1.93 7.77 -9.72
CA CYS A 29 -2.45 9.14 -9.65
C CYS A 29 -1.58 10.06 -8.79
N PHE A 30 -0.96 9.52 -7.74
CA PHE A 30 -0.13 10.25 -6.77
C PHE A 30 1.03 9.37 -6.30
N TYR A 31 2.15 10.00 -5.95
CA TYR A 31 3.33 9.31 -5.43
C TYR A 31 3.95 10.06 -4.25
N SER A 32 4.71 9.33 -3.41
CA SER A 32 5.49 9.92 -2.33
C SER A 32 6.82 10.45 -2.87
N ALA A 33 6.96 11.78 -2.91
CA ALA A 33 8.12 12.48 -3.45
C ALA A 33 9.17 12.70 -2.35
N HIS A 34 9.73 11.59 -1.87
CA HIS A 34 10.75 11.57 -0.84
C HIS A 34 12.06 10.98 -1.34
N GLU A 35 13.14 11.51 -0.78
CA GLU A 35 14.45 10.86 -0.82
C GLU A 35 14.40 9.46 -0.20
N PRO A 36 15.42 8.61 -0.44
CA PRO A 36 15.55 7.32 0.23
C PRO A 36 15.42 7.44 1.75
N THR A 37 14.81 6.45 2.40
CA THR A 37 14.81 6.39 3.87
C THR A 37 16.27 6.25 4.34
N PRO A 38 16.71 6.99 5.38
CA PRO A 38 18.06 6.84 5.92
C PRO A 38 18.34 5.39 6.34
N ASN A 39 19.62 4.98 6.28
CA ASN A 39 20.05 3.63 6.67
C ASN A 39 20.37 3.51 8.17
N GLU A 40 20.66 4.62 8.85
CA GLU A 40 20.97 4.66 10.28
C GLU A 40 19.71 4.43 11.11
N SER A 41 19.77 3.55 12.13
CA SER A 41 18.57 3.02 12.79
C SER A 41 17.67 4.09 13.41
N GLU A 42 18.24 5.09 14.07
CA GLU A 42 17.47 6.15 14.74
C GLU A 42 16.80 7.09 13.72
N ASP A 43 17.55 7.53 12.70
CA ASP A 43 17.01 8.40 11.64
C ASP A 43 15.97 7.66 10.78
N ALA A 44 16.19 6.37 10.52
CA ALA A 44 15.25 5.50 9.81
C ALA A 44 13.93 5.38 10.58
N GLU A 45 13.99 5.10 11.88
CA GLU A 45 12.81 5.01 12.74
C GLU A 45 12.03 6.33 12.76
N ILE A 46 12.72 7.46 12.94
CA ILE A 46 12.11 8.79 12.93
C ILE A 46 11.44 9.06 11.58
N ALA A 47 12.07 8.71 10.46
CA ALA A 47 11.52 8.90 9.13
C ALA A 47 10.24 8.06 8.92
N VAL A 48 10.26 6.80 9.33
CA VAL A 48 9.11 5.88 9.26
C VAL A 48 7.95 6.41 10.08
N GLN A 49 8.19 6.76 11.34
CA GLN A 49 7.16 7.26 12.25
C GLN A 49 6.55 8.57 11.76
N LYS A 50 7.37 9.48 11.23
CA LYS A 50 6.90 10.75 10.68
C LYS A 50 5.92 10.55 9.53
N SER A 51 6.08 9.52 8.69
CA SER A 51 5.14 9.26 7.60
C SER A 51 3.72 8.92 8.06
N PHE A 52 3.51 8.52 9.31
CA PHE A 52 2.17 8.32 9.88
C PHE A 52 1.52 9.61 10.43
N LEU A 53 2.17 10.75 10.25
CA LEU A 53 1.68 12.05 10.71
C LEU A 53 1.17 12.90 9.55
N LEU A 54 0.11 13.66 9.80
CA LEU A 54 -0.48 14.59 8.84
C LEU A 54 0.57 15.57 8.28
N GLY A 55 0.62 15.66 6.94
CA GLY A 55 1.47 16.62 6.22
C GLY A 55 2.97 16.34 6.28
N LYS A 56 3.41 15.17 6.78
CA LYS A 56 4.84 14.79 6.83
C LYS A 56 5.30 13.97 5.63
N THR A 57 4.37 13.39 4.88
CA THR A 57 4.68 12.79 3.59
C THR A 57 4.44 13.81 2.48
N ASN A 58 5.48 14.13 1.70
CA ASN A 58 5.38 14.94 0.50
C ASN A 58 4.74 14.10 -0.61
N ILE A 59 3.49 14.41 -0.94
CA ILE A 59 2.75 13.70 -1.97
C ILE A 59 2.61 14.60 -3.19
N GLN A 60 2.93 14.07 -4.36
CA GLN A 60 2.88 14.80 -5.63
C GLN A 60 2.01 14.06 -6.65
N PRO A 61 1.40 14.77 -7.62
CA PRO A 61 0.68 14.13 -8.71
C PRO A 61 1.60 13.22 -9.54
N GLY A 62 1.14 12.01 -9.81
CA GLY A 62 1.75 11.09 -10.75
C GLY A 62 1.24 11.32 -12.18
N LEU A 63 1.49 10.35 -13.05
CA LEU A 63 1.02 10.38 -14.43
C LEU A 63 -0.46 9.98 -14.56
N GLY A 64 -1.03 9.32 -13.56
CA GLY A 64 -2.43 8.89 -13.58
C GLY A 64 -2.75 7.93 -14.73
N LEU A 65 -1.81 7.05 -15.08
CA LEU A 65 -2.04 5.98 -16.04
C LEU A 65 -2.88 4.85 -15.43
N LEU A 66 -2.76 4.65 -14.12
CA LEU A 66 -3.53 3.72 -13.32
C LEU A 66 -4.24 4.49 -12.20
N ASP A 67 -5.52 4.16 -11.95
CA ASP A 67 -6.34 4.75 -10.88
C ASP A 67 -6.02 4.12 -9.51
N ILE A 68 -4.75 4.17 -9.13
CA ILE A 68 -4.19 3.66 -7.87
C ILE A 68 -3.14 4.63 -7.33
N THR A 69 -2.72 4.44 -6.09
CA THR A 69 -1.41 4.90 -5.62
C THR A 69 -0.47 3.70 -5.48
N LEU A 70 0.83 3.90 -5.60
CA LEU A 70 1.82 2.82 -5.56
C LEU A 70 3.09 3.25 -4.82
N GLU A 71 3.56 2.40 -3.91
CA GLU A 71 4.85 2.56 -3.23
C GLU A 71 5.68 1.26 -3.33
N PRO A 72 6.88 1.28 -3.90
CA PRO A 72 7.75 0.12 -3.99
C PRO A 72 8.66 -0.02 -2.77
N GLN A 73 9.19 -1.24 -2.57
CA GLN A 73 10.13 -1.58 -1.49
C GLN A 73 9.58 -1.25 -0.10
N ILE A 74 8.27 -1.46 0.14
CA ILE A 74 7.61 -0.98 1.37
C ILE A 74 8.22 -1.54 2.65
N LEU A 75 8.69 -2.79 2.63
CA LEU A 75 9.35 -3.42 3.78
C LEU A 75 10.87 -3.25 3.73
N ALA A 76 11.50 -3.50 2.57
CA ALA A 76 12.96 -3.50 2.44
C ALA A 76 13.59 -2.11 2.70
N ASP A 77 12.89 -1.05 2.31
CA ASP A 77 13.37 0.33 2.43
C ASP A 77 12.61 1.13 3.52
N ASN A 78 11.91 0.42 4.43
CA ASN A 78 11.13 1.04 5.50
C ASN A 78 10.14 2.12 5.00
N ARG A 79 9.45 1.86 3.88
CA ARG A 79 8.52 2.83 3.25
C ARG A 79 7.05 2.56 3.58
N PHE A 80 6.79 1.62 4.48
CA PHE A 80 5.45 1.25 4.93
C PHE A 80 4.63 2.45 5.39
N GLY A 81 5.24 3.39 6.12
CA GLY A 81 4.57 4.63 6.53
C GLY A 81 4.17 5.52 5.34
N ARG A 82 5.01 5.65 4.31
CA ARG A 82 4.73 6.46 3.11
C ARG A 82 3.54 5.89 2.33
N TRP A 83 3.49 4.57 2.22
CA TRP A 83 2.37 3.84 1.63
C TRP A 83 1.06 4.10 2.39
N PHE A 84 1.07 4.03 3.72
CA PHE A 84 -0.09 4.43 4.53
C PHE A 84 -0.47 5.89 4.33
N SER A 85 0.49 6.80 4.19
CA SER A 85 0.17 8.21 3.90
C SER A 85 -0.53 8.36 2.56
N LEU A 86 -0.11 7.64 1.52
CA LEU A 86 -0.76 7.68 0.20
C LEU A 86 -2.22 7.23 0.33
N ALA A 87 -2.46 6.10 0.99
CA ALA A 87 -3.81 5.60 1.23
C ALA A 87 -4.66 6.60 2.05
N TYR A 88 -4.11 7.17 3.12
CA TYR A 88 -4.83 8.07 4.01
C TYR A 88 -5.21 9.39 3.32
N ASN A 89 -4.33 9.94 2.48
CA ASN A 89 -4.58 11.21 1.79
C ASN A 89 -5.39 11.04 0.50
N HIS A 90 -5.47 9.83 -0.04
CA HIS A 90 -6.28 9.50 -1.22
C HIS A 90 -7.13 8.24 -0.98
N PRO A 91 -8.04 8.24 0.01
CA PRO A 91 -8.75 7.03 0.44
C PRO A 91 -9.69 6.46 -0.62
N GLN A 92 -10.07 7.25 -1.62
CA GLN A 92 -10.86 6.80 -2.77
C GLN A 92 -10.08 5.92 -3.76
N LEU A 93 -8.75 5.83 -3.62
CA LEU A 93 -7.88 5.03 -4.48
C LEU A 93 -7.34 3.83 -3.69
N PRO A 94 -7.33 2.61 -4.27
CA PRO A 94 -6.53 1.52 -3.73
C PRO A 94 -5.06 1.92 -3.67
N SER A 95 -4.41 1.69 -2.52
CA SER A 95 -2.98 1.93 -2.38
C SER A 95 -2.21 0.63 -2.43
N VAL A 96 -1.37 0.48 -3.44
CA VAL A 96 -0.57 -0.72 -3.69
C VAL A 96 0.82 -0.57 -3.07
N GLY A 97 1.17 -1.50 -2.20
CA GLY A 97 2.51 -1.65 -1.65
C GLY A 97 3.22 -2.83 -2.30
N LEU A 98 4.30 -2.55 -3.05
CA LEU A 98 5.14 -3.59 -3.64
C LEU A 98 6.33 -3.90 -2.71
N ASN A 99 6.57 -5.18 -2.46
CA ASN A 99 7.77 -5.65 -1.78
C ASN A 99 8.95 -5.84 -2.74
N HIS A 100 10.13 -6.08 -2.16
CA HIS A 100 11.29 -6.51 -2.93
C HIS A 100 10.95 -7.76 -3.77
N ASN A 101 11.45 -7.80 -5.01
CA ASN A 101 11.20 -8.86 -5.99
C ASN A 101 9.71 -9.16 -6.22
N THR A 102 8.90 -8.10 -6.37
CA THR A 102 7.48 -8.22 -6.78
C THR A 102 7.18 -7.28 -7.95
N ALA A 103 6.15 -7.63 -8.72
CA ALA A 103 5.60 -6.77 -9.77
C ALA A 103 4.09 -7.02 -9.93
N ILE A 104 3.39 -6.02 -10.47
CA ILE A 104 2.04 -6.22 -11.00
C ILE A 104 2.14 -6.18 -12.52
N GLU A 105 1.70 -7.25 -13.17
CA GLU A 105 1.45 -7.23 -14.61
C GLU A 105 0.02 -6.80 -14.85
N VAL A 106 -0.17 -5.75 -15.66
CA VAL A 106 -1.49 -5.26 -16.05
C VAL A 106 -1.68 -5.50 -17.54
N THR A 107 -2.70 -6.28 -17.88
CA THR A 107 -3.11 -6.61 -19.24
C THR A 107 -4.58 -6.26 -19.46
N SER A 108 -5.11 -6.49 -20.67
CA SER A 108 -6.54 -6.34 -20.92
C SER A 108 -7.40 -7.37 -20.18
N GLN A 109 -6.80 -8.45 -19.66
CA GLN A 109 -7.48 -9.49 -18.89
C GLN A 109 -7.53 -9.18 -17.39
N GLY A 110 -6.74 -8.21 -16.92
CA GLY A 110 -6.69 -7.81 -15.51
C GLY A 110 -5.26 -7.60 -15.00
N ALA A 111 -5.13 -7.59 -13.68
CA ALA A 111 -3.86 -7.42 -12.98
C ALA A 111 -3.46 -8.71 -12.26
N THR A 112 -2.20 -9.11 -12.38
CA THR A 112 -1.65 -10.34 -11.77
C THR A 112 -0.43 -10.01 -10.91
N ALA A 113 -0.36 -10.59 -9.73
CA ALA A 113 0.80 -10.48 -8.85
C ALA A 113 1.92 -11.41 -9.33
N LEU A 114 3.11 -10.86 -9.53
CA LEU A 114 4.30 -11.58 -9.97
C LEU A 114 5.44 -11.42 -8.94
N GLY A 115 6.40 -12.34 -9.01
CA GLY A 115 7.62 -12.32 -8.20
C GLY A 115 7.62 -13.39 -7.11
N ASP A 116 8.40 -13.15 -6.05
CA ASP A 116 8.67 -14.15 -5.01
C ASP A 116 8.15 -13.74 -3.61
N ASN A 117 7.50 -12.58 -3.53
CA ASN A 117 7.00 -12.01 -2.27
C ASN A 117 5.56 -11.49 -2.47
N SER A 118 4.91 -11.09 -1.39
CA SER A 118 3.52 -10.62 -1.42
C SER A 118 3.40 -9.15 -1.82
N ILE A 119 2.28 -8.86 -2.48
CA ILE A 119 1.82 -7.50 -2.78
C ILE A 119 0.70 -7.15 -1.82
N PHE A 120 0.74 -5.94 -1.27
CA PHE A 120 -0.24 -5.45 -0.32
C PHE A 120 -1.14 -4.43 -0.99
N VAL A 121 -2.44 -4.48 -0.76
CA VAL A 121 -3.37 -3.43 -1.18
C VAL A 121 -4.16 -2.94 0.02
N LEU A 122 -4.04 -1.65 0.30
CA LEU A 122 -4.78 -0.97 1.35
C LEU A 122 -5.90 -0.16 0.71
N ASP A 123 -7.14 -0.54 0.99
CA ASP A 123 -8.35 0.15 0.57
C ASP A 123 -8.98 0.84 1.79
N LEU A 124 -8.98 2.18 1.76
CA LEU A 124 -9.56 3.03 2.79
C LEU A 124 -10.86 3.72 2.33
N SER A 125 -11.42 3.33 1.18
CA SER A 125 -12.59 3.99 0.57
C SER A 125 -13.85 3.91 1.44
N ARG A 126 -13.89 2.95 2.37
CA ARG A 126 -14.96 2.79 3.37
C ARG A 126 -14.48 2.93 4.82
N ALA A 127 -13.21 3.29 5.02
CA ALA A 127 -12.67 3.49 6.35
C ALA A 127 -13.23 4.78 6.97
N LYS A 128 -13.33 4.81 8.30
CA LYS A 128 -13.47 6.05 9.06
C LYS A 128 -12.07 6.56 9.37
N LEU A 129 -11.79 7.80 8.95
CA LEU A 129 -10.51 8.46 9.12
C LEU A 129 -10.65 9.63 10.09
N GLU A 130 -9.72 9.75 11.03
CA GLU A 130 -9.63 10.86 11.99
C GLU A 130 -8.16 11.22 12.23
N ILE A 131 -7.91 12.45 12.70
CA ILE A 131 -6.57 12.88 13.10
C ILE A 131 -6.49 12.89 14.63
N GLY A 132 -5.53 12.16 15.18
CA GLY A 132 -5.25 12.15 16.61
C GLY A 132 -4.70 13.50 17.10
N SER A 133 -4.76 13.75 18.41
CA SER A 133 -4.22 14.98 19.02
C SER A 133 -2.71 15.18 18.82
N ASN A 134 -1.99 14.11 18.47
CA ASN A 134 -0.57 14.12 18.11
C ASN A 134 -0.33 14.26 16.58
N ASN A 135 -1.36 14.57 15.80
CA ASN A 135 -1.38 14.58 14.33
C ASN A 135 -1.22 13.19 13.66
N GLY A 136 -1.29 12.10 14.42
CA GLY A 136 -1.24 10.75 13.88
C GLY A 136 -2.53 10.37 13.15
N PHE A 137 -2.39 9.54 12.12
CA PHE A 137 -3.53 8.95 11.42
C PHE A 137 -4.30 7.99 12.34
N VAL A 138 -5.62 8.14 12.39
CA VAL A 138 -6.54 7.16 12.97
C VAL A 138 -7.35 6.56 11.83
N ILE A 139 -7.24 5.25 11.67
CA ILE A 139 -7.92 4.50 10.62
C ILE A 139 -8.76 3.41 11.28
N ALA A 140 -10.08 3.46 11.10
CA ALA A 140 -10.98 2.40 11.51
C ALA A 140 -11.66 1.78 10.29
N ASN A 141 -11.72 0.44 10.26
CA ASN A 141 -12.34 -0.34 9.17
C ASN A 141 -11.67 -0.15 7.80
N GLY A 142 -10.34 -0.03 7.76
CA GLY A 142 -9.58 -0.19 6.51
C GLY A 142 -9.47 -1.66 6.11
N LEU A 143 -9.45 -1.94 4.81
CA LEU A 143 -9.23 -3.28 4.28
C LEU A 143 -7.79 -3.43 3.80
N LEU A 144 -7.14 -4.50 4.25
CA LEU A 144 -5.81 -4.90 3.81
C LEU A 144 -5.90 -6.25 3.09
N ASP A 145 -5.75 -6.24 1.78
CA ASP A 145 -5.64 -7.44 0.97
C ASP A 145 -4.15 -7.77 0.73
N ILE A 146 -3.81 -9.05 0.78
CA ILE A 146 -2.45 -9.56 0.54
C ILE A 146 -2.52 -10.59 -0.58
N PHE A 147 -1.77 -10.35 -1.65
CA PHE A 147 -1.76 -11.19 -2.84
C PHE A 147 -0.41 -11.91 -2.94
N ALA A 148 -0.45 -13.23 -3.10
CA ALA A 148 0.70 -14.07 -3.37
C ALA A 148 1.01 -14.09 -4.89
N PRO A 149 2.23 -14.50 -5.29
CA PRO A 149 2.54 -14.68 -6.70
C PRO A 149 1.54 -15.60 -7.42
N GLY A 150 1.06 -15.17 -8.57
CA GLY A 150 0.03 -15.85 -9.36
C GLY A 150 -1.40 -15.41 -9.06
N ASP A 151 -1.64 -14.68 -7.96
CA ASP A 151 -2.97 -14.17 -7.65
C ASP A 151 -3.40 -13.07 -8.63
N LEU A 152 -4.70 -13.04 -8.93
CA LEU A 152 -5.31 -11.88 -9.55
C LEU A 152 -5.42 -10.75 -8.52
N VAL A 153 -4.81 -9.61 -8.80
CA VAL A 153 -4.89 -8.41 -7.96
C VAL A 153 -6.24 -7.74 -8.20
N GLN A 154 -7.23 -8.19 -7.44
CA GLN A 154 -8.58 -7.67 -7.46
C GLN A 154 -8.99 -7.30 -6.04
N PRO A 155 -8.73 -6.06 -5.60
CA PRO A 155 -9.20 -5.59 -4.30
C PRO A 155 -10.72 -5.70 -4.28
N LYS A 156 -11.26 -6.49 -3.34
CA LYS A 156 -12.70 -6.72 -3.24
C LYS A 156 -13.24 -5.91 -2.07
N PRO A 157 -14.43 -5.29 -2.20
CA PRO A 157 -15.07 -4.69 -1.04
C PRO A 157 -15.25 -5.75 0.06
N ALA A 158 -14.93 -5.39 1.30
CA ALA A 158 -15.16 -6.26 2.45
C ALA A 158 -16.63 -6.73 2.49
N ASP A 159 -16.85 -8.00 2.85
CA ASP A 159 -18.20 -8.51 3.08
C ASP A 159 -18.80 -7.86 4.34
N MET A 160 -19.52 -6.76 4.14
CA MET A 160 -20.18 -6.02 5.22
C MET A 160 -21.43 -6.74 5.76
N LYS A 161 -21.81 -7.88 5.18
CA LYS A 161 -22.91 -8.73 5.65
C LYS A 161 -22.40 -9.95 6.42
N ALA A 162 -21.09 -10.14 6.52
CA ALA A 162 -20.51 -11.23 7.29
C ALA A 162 -20.97 -11.10 8.75
N ILE A 163 -21.73 -12.09 9.22
CA ILE A 163 -22.11 -12.18 10.63
C ILE A 163 -20.88 -12.71 11.37
N PHE A 164 -20.17 -11.81 12.04
CA PHE A 164 -19.08 -12.22 12.92
C PHE A 164 -19.66 -13.09 14.04
N THR A 165 -19.23 -14.35 14.07
CA THR A 165 -19.48 -15.24 15.20
C THR A 165 -18.22 -15.19 16.06
N PRO A 166 -18.25 -14.53 17.23
CA PRO A 166 -17.10 -14.47 18.11
C PRO A 166 -16.62 -15.89 18.42
N GLN A 167 -15.38 -16.20 18.09
CA GLN A 167 -14.75 -17.40 18.63
C GLN A 167 -14.42 -17.14 20.10
N ALA A 168 -14.61 -18.15 20.95
CA ALA A 168 -14.17 -18.04 22.33
C ALA A 168 -12.67 -17.69 22.34
N THR A 169 -12.30 -16.66 23.10
CA THR A 169 -10.89 -16.30 23.28
C THR A 169 -10.11 -17.55 23.69
N PRO A 170 -9.06 -17.95 22.92
CA PRO A 170 -8.25 -19.10 23.28
C PRO A 170 -7.69 -18.90 24.69
N ARG A 171 -8.00 -19.82 25.60
CA ARG A 171 -7.34 -19.86 26.91
C ARG A 171 -5.99 -20.50 26.71
N LEU A 172 -4.93 -19.72 26.90
CA LEU A 172 -3.58 -20.28 26.96
C LEU A 172 -3.50 -21.24 28.15
N PRO A 173 -2.90 -22.44 28.00
CA PRO A 173 -2.65 -23.31 29.13
C PRO A 173 -1.76 -22.55 30.12
N THR A 174 -2.28 -22.28 31.32
CA THR A 174 -1.46 -21.81 32.43
C THR A 174 -0.79 -23.04 33.01
N ALA A 175 0.54 -23.05 33.12
CA ALA A 175 1.24 -24.11 33.83
C ALA A 175 0.66 -24.17 35.25
N GLU A 176 0.19 -25.34 35.69
CA GLU A 176 -0.18 -25.55 37.09
C GLU A 176 1.08 -25.34 37.93
N ALA A 177 1.01 -24.41 38.89
CA ALA A 177 2.07 -24.25 39.86
C ALA A 177 2.15 -25.55 40.68
N ILE A 178 3.18 -26.34 40.43
CA ILE A 178 3.53 -27.50 41.25
C ILE A 178 4.11 -26.91 42.53
N PHE A 179 3.30 -26.84 43.59
CA PHE A 179 3.81 -26.58 44.94
C PHE A 179 4.16 -27.95 45.56
N GLU A 180 5.46 -28.20 45.76
CA GLU A 180 5.96 -29.27 46.64
C GLU A 180 5.80 -28.89 48.12
#